data_AF-A0A5E4V3C6-F1
#
_entry.id   AF-A0A5E4V3C6-F1
#
_cell.length_a   1.000
_cell.length_b   1.000
_cell.length_c   1.000
_cell.angle_alpha   90.00
_cell.angle_beta   90.00
_cell.angle_gamma   90.00
#
_symmetry.space_group_name_H-M   'P 1'
#
loop_
_entity.id
_entity.type
_entity.pdbx_description
1 polymer ?
#
loop_
_entity_poly.entity_id
_entity_poly.type
_entity_poly.pdbx_seq_one_letter_code
_entity_poly.pdbx_strand_id
1 'polypeptide(L)'
;MANLENEFVLIAGSIAKKIEKTSIDLAHDFARAVTKSVLAAKGGLVVYLAGLPTNEAGDALTFDWTVAYEAERLLAEYAAARQLKIVTSQLAMREKMTLEQRALIRRLSAENFAEVVYIEDDLITGGNIGDEQVEVATAMIALGGGKGVSDRARKMRKRKLPVLPFDLQLGGFSEDGEGARGLRDAFFKEPLTMFPFTGEQVKGRLDSMSLQEPLYSVDKLAELSVELFQAEIEAKEAARPPDLLVITAIAIELAAAKKVFGIGEHVPARYSKGGIHFWPVTIQRVDGPLSCVVASLGNAGNVNASAITTLLLSELNPKKVLMMGIAGGRRKKLSLGEVILSERVVYYEGAAAHADGRIALRPEMQRPGLSTQQDLNAYFATASLPDRLHERAEKLGFAIPIESAAGDVAARLMVSPATIASGELLIRDPEVFESFQGIHDKALVAEMEAYGVFDACEKQNVPVLVVRGISDYGDTTKDNTFHKIASEAAAIVTLDYATHGWSRRAMR
;
A
#
# COMPACT_ATOMS: atom_id res chain seq x y z
N MET A 1 19.34 -8.48 -7.74
CA MET A 1 19.70 -7.14 -8.24
C MET A 1 18.59 -6.20 -7.81
N ALA A 2 18.91 -4.95 -7.47
CA ALA A 2 17.91 -3.93 -7.15
C ALA A 2 16.94 -3.72 -8.34
N ASN A 3 15.69 -3.32 -8.07
CA ASN A 3 14.66 -3.12 -9.09
C ASN A 3 13.91 -1.79 -8.87
N LEU A 4 14.36 -0.75 -9.56
CA LEU A 4 13.82 0.60 -9.55
C LEU A 4 12.78 0.83 -10.66
N GLU A 5 12.04 -0.21 -11.05
CA GLU A 5 11.04 -0.10 -12.12
C GLU A 5 9.99 0.98 -11.78
N ASN A 6 9.78 1.92 -12.70
CA ASN A 6 8.94 3.13 -12.55
C ASN A 6 9.48 4.22 -11.61
N GLU A 7 10.70 4.09 -11.11
CA GLU A 7 11.35 5.09 -10.25
C GLU A 7 12.31 5.97 -11.06
N PHE A 8 12.38 7.26 -10.74
CA PHE A 8 13.19 8.25 -11.45
C PHE A 8 14.14 8.99 -10.51
N VAL A 9 15.45 8.84 -10.72
CA VAL A 9 16.50 9.45 -9.90
C VAL A 9 16.97 10.76 -10.52
N LEU A 10 16.92 11.83 -9.73
CA LEU A 10 17.48 13.13 -10.09
C LEU A 10 18.89 13.28 -9.50
N ILE A 11 19.90 13.52 -10.35
CA ILE A 11 21.23 13.96 -9.88
C ILE A 11 21.25 15.48 -9.88
N ALA A 12 21.02 16.10 -8.72
CA ALA A 12 21.03 17.55 -8.60
C ALA A 12 22.39 18.04 -8.11
N GLY A 13 23.05 18.87 -8.93
CA GLY A 13 24.39 19.31 -8.63
C GLY A 13 24.96 20.28 -9.66
N SER A 14 25.92 21.07 -9.22
CA SER A 14 26.74 21.92 -10.09
C SER A 14 28.10 22.12 -9.45
N ILE A 15 29.09 22.53 -10.22
CA ILE A 15 30.48 22.68 -9.77
C ILE A 15 30.88 24.16 -9.85
N ALA A 16 31.59 24.66 -8.84
CA ALA A 16 32.15 26.01 -8.85
C ALA A 16 33.26 26.13 -9.92
N LYS A 17 33.47 27.34 -10.44
CA LYS A 17 34.37 27.56 -11.59
C LYS A 17 35.84 27.24 -11.30
N LYS A 18 36.26 27.36 -10.04
CA LYS A 18 37.65 27.23 -9.58
C LYS A 18 37.91 25.91 -8.85
N ILE A 19 37.31 24.82 -9.32
CA ILE A 19 37.56 23.47 -8.80
C ILE A 19 38.63 22.78 -9.63
N GLU A 20 39.46 21.99 -8.96
CA GLU A 20 40.49 21.16 -9.58
C GLU A 20 39.89 20.10 -10.51
N LYS A 21 40.58 19.83 -11.62
CA LYS A 21 40.13 18.89 -12.65
C LYS A 21 39.86 17.48 -12.10
N THR A 22 40.69 17.01 -11.17
CA THR A 22 40.53 15.70 -10.53
C THR A 22 39.19 15.54 -9.82
N SER A 23 38.74 16.57 -9.11
CA SER A 23 37.44 16.57 -8.43
C SER A 23 36.27 16.69 -9.42
N ILE A 24 36.45 17.44 -10.52
CA ILE A 24 35.48 17.52 -11.61
C ILE A 24 35.31 16.14 -12.29
N ASP A 25 36.43 15.51 -12.67
CA ASP A 25 36.45 14.21 -13.34
C ASP A 25 35.80 13.15 -12.45
N LEU A 26 36.14 13.12 -11.14
CA LEU A 26 35.55 12.20 -10.17
C LEU A 26 34.02 12.38 -10.06
N ALA A 27 33.53 13.63 -10.04
CA ALA A 27 32.10 13.91 -9.97
C ALA A 27 31.35 13.41 -11.22
N HIS A 28 31.93 13.59 -12.40
CA HIS A 28 31.36 13.10 -13.65
C HIS A 28 31.46 11.59 -13.80
N ASP A 29 32.55 10.96 -13.34
CA ASP A 29 32.69 9.51 -13.27
C ASP A 29 31.63 8.91 -12.35
N PHE A 30 31.40 9.52 -11.20
CA PHE A 30 30.33 9.10 -10.31
C PHE A 30 28.94 9.28 -10.94
N ALA A 31 28.67 10.40 -11.62
CA ALA A 31 27.40 10.60 -12.33
C ALA A 31 27.17 9.54 -13.44
N ARG A 32 28.22 9.16 -14.18
CA ARG A 32 28.17 8.04 -15.14
C ARG A 32 27.89 6.72 -14.47
N ALA A 33 28.59 6.41 -13.38
CA ALA A 33 28.40 5.18 -12.60
C ALA A 33 26.97 5.07 -12.05
N VAL A 34 26.41 6.16 -11.50
CA VAL A 34 25.01 6.21 -11.06
C VAL A 34 24.07 5.96 -12.21
N THR A 35 24.29 6.61 -13.37
CA THR A 35 23.46 6.42 -14.56
C THR A 35 23.41 4.93 -14.94
N LYS A 36 24.57 4.29 -15.05
CA LYS A 36 24.68 2.86 -15.33
C LYS A 36 23.95 2.00 -14.29
N SER A 37 24.17 2.24 -13.00
CA SER A 37 23.55 1.45 -11.93
C SER A 37 22.03 1.61 -11.87
N VAL A 38 21.50 2.81 -12.11
CA VAL A 38 20.05 3.08 -12.16
C VAL A 38 19.41 2.36 -13.35
N LEU A 39 20.00 2.46 -14.54
CA LEU A 39 19.50 1.77 -15.74
C LEU A 39 19.57 0.24 -15.60
N ALA A 40 20.66 -0.28 -15.02
CA ALA A 40 20.81 -1.71 -14.70
C ALA A 40 19.73 -2.21 -13.74
N ALA A 41 19.27 -1.36 -12.82
CA ALA A 41 18.15 -1.64 -11.93
C ALA A 41 16.77 -1.35 -12.56
N LYS A 42 16.68 -1.11 -13.87
CA LYS A 42 15.44 -0.75 -14.60
C LYS A 42 14.80 0.58 -14.16
N GLY A 43 15.53 1.42 -13.43
CA GLY A 43 15.10 2.77 -13.09
C GLY A 43 15.33 3.76 -14.22
N GLY A 44 14.79 4.97 -14.04
CA GLY A 44 15.02 6.09 -14.93
C GLY A 44 15.75 7.25 -14.25
N LEU A 45 16.18 8.23 -15.04
CA LEU A 45 16.80 9.46 -14.56
C LEU A 45 16.05 10.70 -15.04
N VAL A 46 16.20 11.78 -14.27
CA VAL A 46 15.65 13.10 -14.60
C VAL A 46 16.78 14.06 -14.89
N VAL A 47 16.73 14.72 -16.04
CA VAL A 47 17.73 15.71 -16.48
C VAL A 47 17.07 16.99 -16.95
N TYR A 48 17.73 18.12 -16.73
CA TYR A 48 17.39 19.39 -17.38
C TYR A 48 18.41 19.71 -18.46
N LEU A 49 18.00 19.61 -19.73
CA LEU A 49 18.89 19.90 -20.85
C LEU A 49 18.68 21.33 -21.31
N ALA A 50 19.75 22.12 -21.24
CA ALA A 50 19.86 23.46 -21.82
C ALA A 50 21.30 23.63 -22.35
N GLY A 51 21.97 24.73 -22.01
CA GLY A 51 23.40 24.90 -22.30
C GLY A 51 24.28 23.98 -21.46
N LEU A 52 25.51 23.75 -21.93
CA LEU A 52 26.56 23.06 -21.19
C LEU A 52 27.53 24.10 -20.61
N PRO A 53 27.36 24.53 -19.35
CA PRO A 53 28.29 25.46 -18.72
C PRO A 53 29.65 24.77 -18.53
N THR A 54 30.73 25.45 -18.92
CA THR A 54 32.10 24.96 -18.75
C THR A 54 32.97 25.96 -17.98
N ASN A 55 34.07 25.49 -17.38
CA ASN A 55 35.16 26.36 -16.90
C ASN A 55 36.02 26.86 -18.08
N GLU A 56 37.08 27.62 -17.77
CA GLU A 56 38.04 28.12 -18.77
C GLU A 56 38.81 27.01 -19.49
N ALA A 57 38.98 25.85 -18.85
CA ALA A 57 39.62 24.67 -19.43
C ALA A 57 38.66 23.83 -20.28
N GLY A 58 37.38 24.20 -20.38
CA GLY A 58 36.35 23.48 -21.13
C GLY A 58 35.70 22.31 -20.37
N ASP A 59 35.99 22.13 -19.08
CA ASP A 59 35.37 21.09 -18.27
C ASP A 59 33.93 21.45 -17.91
N ALA A 60 33.01 20.49 -18.03
CA ALA A 60 31.59 20.67 -17.74
C ALA A 60 31.32 20.89 -16.24
N LEU A 61 30.46 21.86 -15.92
CA LEU A 61 30.13 22.27 -14.55
C LEU A 61 28.76 21.80 -14.06
N THR A 62 28.02 21.04 -14.86
CA THR A 62 26.74 20.40 -14.51
C THR A 62 26.69 18.97 -15.03
N PHE A 63 25.79 18.15 -14.47
CA PHE A 63 25.76 16.70 -14.73
C PHE A 63 24.72 16.26 -15.77
N ASP A 64 23.77 17.12 -16.14
CA ASP A 64 22.63 16.75 -17.00
C ASP A 64 23.06 16.18 -18.36
N TRP A 65 24.02 16.83 -19.02
CA TRP A 65 24.57 16.34 -20.28
C TRP A 65 25.41 15.08 -20.11
N THR A 66 26.11 14.93 -18.98
CA THR A 66 26.86 13.70 -18.66
C THR A 66 25.93 12.50 -18.55
N VAL A 67 24.79 12.67 -17.89
CA VAL A 67 23.74 11.63 -17.81
C VAL A 67 23.16 11.33 -19.19
N ALA A 68 22.85 12.35 -19.99
CA ALA A 68 22.26 12.15 -21.32
C ALA A 68 23.20 11.42 -22.29
N TYR A 69 24.48 11.77 -22.31
CA TYR A 69 25.48 11.08 -23.15
C TYR A 69 25.75 9.65 -22.67
N GLU A 70 25.79 9.44 -21.36
CA GLU A 70 25.97 8.09 -20.80
C GLU A 70 24.77 7.20 -21.10
N ALA A 71 23.55 7.74 -20.99
CA ALA A 71 22.33 7.03 -21.35
C ALA A 71 22.28 6.67 -22.85
N GLU A 72 22.75 7.57 -23.74
CA GLU A 72 22.91 7.26 -25.16
C GLU A 72 23.89 6.13 -25.40
N ARG A 73 25.05 6.16 -24.73
CA ARG A 73 26.07 5.11 -24.85
C ARG A 73 25.51 3.74 -24.47
N LEU A 74 24.67 3.70 -23.45
CA LEU A 74 24.07 2.50 -22.90
C LEU A 74 22.76 2.08 -23.59
N LEU A 75 22.26 2.86 -24.55
CA LEU A 75 20.98 2.62 -25.22
C LEU A 75 20.87 1.21 -25.83
N ALA A 76 21.98 0.67 -26.36
CA ALA A 76 22.00 -0.65 -26.98
C ALA A 76 21.95 -1.81 -25.96
N GLU A 77 22.27 -1.55 -24.69
CA GLU A 77 22.38 -2.57 -23.63
C GLU A 77 21.06 -2.78 -22.89
N TYR A 78 20.15 -1.79 -22.93
CA TYR A 78 18.90 -1.80 -22.19
C TYR A 78 17.69 -1.75 -23.14
N ALA A 79 16.67 -2.55 -22.86
CA ALA A 79 15.43 -2.52 -23.64
C ALA A 79 14.76 -1.15 -23.52
N ALA A 80 14.16 -0.67 -24.61
CA ALA A 80 13.49 0.62 -24.67
C ALA A 80 12.30 0.68 -23.68
N ALA A 81 12.55 1.28 -22.53
CA ALA A 81 11.56 1.78 -21.59
C ALA A 81 11.90 3.26 -21.36
N ARG A 82 10.90 4.10 -21.05
CA ARG A 82 11.04 5.55 -20.88
C ARG A 82 11.93 5.92 -19.68
N GLN A 83 13.23 5.63 -19.77
CA GLN A 83 14.21 5.67 -18.70
C GLN A 83 14.87 7.04 -18.56
N LEU A 84 14.58 7.99 -19.46
CA LEU A 84 15.04 9.37 -19.30
C LEU A 84 13.88 10.36 -19.37
N LYS A 85 13.70 11.17 -18.33
CA LYS A 85 12.80 12.33 -18.33
C LYS A 85 13.64 13.57 -18.62
N ILE A 86 13.45 14.16 -19.80
CA ILE A 86 14.18 15.35 -20.24
C ILE A 86 13.28 16.56 -20.05
N VAL A 87 13.63 17.41 -19.07
CA VAL A 87 13.02 18.73 -18.92
C VAL A 87 13.80 19.73 -19.78
N THR A 88 13.13 20.48 -20.65
CA THR A 88 13.78 21.51 -21.48
C THR A 88 12.77 22.58 -21.93
N SER A 89 13.20 23.53 -22.77
CA SER A 89 12.32 24.52 -23.40
C SER A 89 12.67 24.69 -24.88
N GLN A 90 11.73 25.23 -25.67
CA GLN A 90 11.99 25.50 -27.08
C GLN A 90 13.08 26.58 -27.26
N LEU A 91 13.07 27.62 -26.42
CA LEU A 91 14.11 28.64 -26.38
C LEU A 91 15.49 28.04 -26.06
N ALA A 92 15.58 27.19 -25.03
CA ALA A 92 16.84 26.54 -24.65
C ALA A 92 17.39 25.67 -25.78
N MET A 93 16.54 24.88 -26.44
CA MET A 93 16.93 24.08 -27.59
C MET A 93 17.43 24.94 -28.75
N ARG A 94 16.81 26.09 -29.01
CA ARG A 94 17.19 26.99 -30.12
C ARG A 94 18.48 27.76 -29.86
N GLU A 95 18.66 28.28 -28.65
CA GLU A 95 19.69 29.29 -28.37
C GLU A 95 20.90 28.75 -27.59
N LYS A 96 20.72 27.65 -26.83
CA LYS A 96 21.74 27.16 -25.90
C LYS A 96 22.30 25.80 -26.28
N MET A 97 21.74 25.13 -27.30
CA MET A 97 22.15 23.79 -27.71
C MET A 97 22.73 23.75 -29.13
N THR A 98 23.73 22.90 -29.33
CA THR A 98 24.28 22.61 -30.67
C THR A 98 23.32 21.78 -31.52
N LEU A 99 23.66 21.55 -32.79
CA LEU A 99 22.88 20.66 -33.66
C LEU A 99 22.95 19.21 -33.17
N GLU A 100 24.12 18.77 -32.73
CA GLU A 100 24.38 17.43 -32.21
C GLU A 100 23.56 17.16 -30.95
N GLN A 101 23.55 18.11 -30.02
CA GLN A 101 22.76 18.04 -28.79
C GLN A 101 21.26 17.92 -29.06
N ARG A 102 20.72 18.71 -30.01
CA ARG A 102 19.31 18.60 -30.42
C ARG A 102 19.01 17.28 -31.12
N ALA A 103 19.94 16.80 -31.95
CA ALA A 103 19.81 15.52 -32.64
C ALA A 103 19.80 14.35 -31.65
N LEU A 104 20.61 14.43 -30.57
CA LEU A 104 20.61 13.47 -29.49
C LEU A 104 19.24 13.35 -28.83
N ILE A 105 18.68 14.48 -28.36
CA ILE A 105 17.36 14.50 -27.69
C ILE A 105 16.29 13.88 -28.60
N ARG A 106 16.28 14.25 -29.88
CA ARG A 106 15.33 13.70 -30.86
C ARG A 106 15.51 12.20 -31.06
N ARG A 107 16.75 11.70 -31.08
CA ARG A 107 17.05 10.27 -31.21
C ARG A 107 16.55 9.49 -30.00
N LEU A 108 16.90 9.91 -28.79
CA LEU A 108 16.46 9.26 -27.56
C LEU A 108 14.93 9.24 -27.44
N SER A 109 14.26 10.31 -27.89
CA SER A 109 12.80 10.35 -27.94
C SER A 109 12.20 9.43 -29.02
N ALA A 110 12.79 9.39 -30.22
CA ALA A 110 12.33 8.52 -31.32
C ALA A 110 12.46 7.03 -30.97
N GLU A 111 13.49 6.65 -30.21
CA GLU A 111 13.71 5.29 -29.72
C GLU A 111 12.83 4.95 -28.49
N ASN A 112 11.88 5.81 -28.09
CA ASN A 112 11.05 5.70 -26.89
C ASN A 112 11.84 5.56 -25.57
N PHE A 113 13.11 5.92 -25.58
CA PHE A 113 13.98 5.87 -24.40
C PHE A 113 13.80 7.12 -23.52
N ALA A 114 13.57 8.28 -24.14
CA ALA A 114 13.34 9.53 -23.45
C ALA A 114 11.93 10.09 -23.67
N GLU A 115 11.35 10.65 -22.60
CA GLU A 115 10.16 11.48 -22.66
C GLU A 115 10.57 12.94 -22.40
N VAL A 116 10.16 13.84 -23.31
CA VAL A 116 10.56 15.25 -23.26
C VAL A 116 9.41 16.09 -22.70
N VAL A 117 9.67 16.80 -21.62
CA VAL A 117 8.78 17.75 -20.97
C VAL A 117 9.23 19.17 -21.31
N TYR A 118 8.36 19.91 -22.00
CA TYR A 118 8.65 21.28 -22.42
C TYR A 118 8.06 22.29 -21.43
N ILE A 119 8.93 23.11 -20.84
CA ILE A 119 8.53 24.30 -20.08
C ILE A 119 8.21 25.42 -21.07
N GLU A 120 7.13 26.15 -20.80
CA GLU A 120 6.80 27.37 -21.56
C GLU A 120 7.93 28.40 -21.45
N ASP A 121 8.29 29.02 -22.58
CA ASP A 121 9.49 29.86 -22.65
C ASP A 121 9.43 31.08 -21.71
N ASP A 122 8.23 31.62 -21.46
CA ASP A 122 7.99 32.75 -20.54
C ASP A 122 8.09 32.37 -19.06
N LEU A 123 8.12 31.08 -18.74
CA LEU A 123 8.15 30.54 -17.38
C LEU A 123 9.51 29.96 -16.99
N ILE A 124 10.55 30.13 -17.79
CA ILE A 124 11.87 29.55 -17.49
C ILE A 124 12.55 30.33 -16.37
N THR A 125 12.41 29.81 -15.15
CA THR A 125 13.18 30.25 -13.98
C THR A 125 13.86 29.05 -13.33
N GLY A 126 14.95 29.28 -12.59
CA GLY A 126 15.62 28.20 -11.85
C GLY A 126 14.69 27.47 -10.86
N GLY A 127 13.69 28.20 -10.32
CA GLY A 127 12.65 27.64 -9.45
C GLY A 127 11.73 26.70 -10.21
N ASN A 128 11.16 27.15 -11.33
CA ASN A 128 10.22 26.38 -12.15
C ASN A 128 10.88 25.15 -12.77
N ILE A 129 12.13 25.26 -13.25
CA ILE A 129 12.91 24.09 -13.69
C ILE A 129 13.02 23.06 -12.56
N GLY A 130 13.31 23.53 -11.34
CA GLY A 130 13.37 22.65 -10.17
C GLY A 130 12.03 22.03 -9.81
N ASP A 131 10.91 22.74 -10.02
CA ASP A 131 9.56 22.20 -9.80
C ASP A 131 9.24 21.06 -10.77
N GLU A 132 9.48 21.26 -12.07
CA GLU A 132 9.29 20.26 -13.12
C GLU A 132 10.17 19.02 -12.91
N GLN A 133 11.44 19.21 -12.56
CA GLN A 133 12.33 18.09 -12.25
C GLN A 133 11.86 17.31 -11.01
N VAL A 134 11.46 18.03 -9.96
CA VAL A 134 10.99 17.38 -8.73
C VAL A 134 9.70 16.64 -9.00
N GLU A 135 8.74 17.20 -9.76
CA GLU A 135 7.43 16.60 -10.04
C GLU A 135 7.56 15.14 -10.50
N VAL A 136 8.49 14.89 -11.42
CA VAL A 136 8.76 13.56 -12.00
C VAL A 136 9.75 12.71 -11.21
N ALA A 137 10.62 13.31 -10.40
CA ALA A 137 11.61 12.56 -9.61
C ALA A 137 10.96 11.81 -8.45
N THR A 138 11.47 10.61 -8.16
CA THR A 138 11.09 9.80 -7.00
C THR A 138 12.23 9.63 -5.99
N ALA A 139 13.47 9.92 -6.41
CA ALA A 139 14.64 9.99 -5.53
C ALA A 139 15.60 11.08 -6.04
N MET A 140 16.48 11.58 -5.16
CA MET A 140 17.49 12.57 -5.52
C MET A 140 18.85 12.22 -4.94
N ILE A 141 19.90 12.34 -5.75
CA ILE A 141 21.29 12.42 -5.31
C ILE A 141 21.72 13.88 -5.34
N ALA A 142 22.26 14.37 -4.23
CA ALA A 142 22.85 15.71 -4.16
C ALA A 142 24.37 15.62 -4.28
N LEU A 143 24.93 16.29 -5.30
CA LEU A 143 26.37 16.27 -5.60
C LEU A 143 26.87 17.71 -5.86
N GLY A 144 27.51 18.31 -4.86
CA GLY A 144 27.90 19.72 -4.92
C GLY A 144 26.71 20.69 -4.92
N GLY A 145 26.83 21.76 -5.71
CA GLY A 145 25.81 22.79 -5.86
C GLY A 145 25.72 23.79 -4.71
N GLY A 146 24.68 24.61 -4.79
CA GLY A 146 24.38 25.69 -3.85
C GLY A 146 22.90 25.72 -3.46
N LYS A 147 22.32 26.92 -3.31
CA LYS A 147 20.91 27.12 -2.90
C LYS A 147 19.92 26.37 -3.79
N GLY A 148 20.19 26.27 -5.09
CA GLY A 148 19.33 25.54 -6.03
C GLY A 148 19.25 24.03 -5.77
N VAL A 149 20.31 23.41 -5.23
CA VAL A 149 20.29 22.00 -4.80
C VAL A 149 19.55 21.86 -3.49
N SER A 150 19.80 22.76 -2.52
CA SER A 150 19.08 22.78 -1.24
C SER A 150 17.57 23.00 -1.42
N ASP A 151 17.15 23.85 -2.37
CA ASP A 151 15.73 24.08 -2.66
C ASP A 151 15.05 22.84 -3.26
N ARG A 152 15.70 22.16 -4.23
CA ARG A 152 15.19 20.87 -4.77
C ARG A 152 15.07 19.82 -3.67
N ALA A 153 16.10 19.68 -2.82
CA ALA A 153 16.05 18.78 -1.67
C ALA A 153 14.89 19.12 -0.73
N ARG A 154 14.66 20.40 -0.42
CA ARG A 154 13.50 20.85 0.37
C ARG A 154 12.17 20.44 -0.27
N LYS A 155 12.04 20.59 -1.59
CA LYS A 155 10.84 20.19 -2.35
C LYS A 155 10.63 18.66 -2.33
N MET A 156 11.69 17.88 -2.52
CA MET A 156 11.67 16.41 -2.38
C MET A 156 11.22 15.97 -0.97
N ARG A 157 11.79 16.58 0.07
CA ARG A 157 11.45 16.30 1.49
C ARG A 157 9.99 16.58 1.81
N LYS A 158 9.41 17.67 1.27
CA LYS A 158 7.98 17.97 1.41
C LYS A 158 7.07 16.86 0.85
N ARG A 159 7.54 16.15 -0.18
CA ARG A 159 6.87 15.00 -0.78
C ARG A 159 7.23 13.65 -0.15
N LYS A 160 8.04 13.66 0.93
CA LYS A 160 8.57 12.46 1.60
C LYS A 160 9.33 11.54 0.62
N LEU A 161 10.15 12.13 -0.24
CA LEU A 161 11.00 11.41 -1.19
C LEU A 161 12.46 11.39 -0.73
N PRO A 162 13.20 10.30 -0.99
CA PRO A 162 14.57 10.16 -0.54
C PRO A 162 15.54 11.16 -1.19
N VAL A 163 16.46 11.70 -0.37
CA VAL A 163 17.56 12.58 -0.80
C VAL A 163 18.87 12.03 -0.22
N LEU A 164 19.81 11.66 -1.09
CA LEU A 164 21.12 11.11 -0.74
C LEU A 164 22.25 12.14 -1.00
N PRO A 165 22.79 12.79 0.04
CA PRO A 165 23.82 13.82 -0.12
C PRO A 165 25.24 13.26 -0.03
N PHE A 166 26.09 13.60 -1.01
CA PHE A 166 27.52 13.29 -1.01
C PHE A 166 28.39 14.47 -0.54
N ASP A 167 29.57 14.16 -0.02
CA ASP A 167 30.49 15.10 0.63
C ASP A 167 31.52 15.77 -0.29
N LEU A 168 31.59 15.36 -1.56
CA LEU A 168 32.60 15.87 -2.50
C LEU A 168 32.58 17.41 -2.58
N GLN A 169 33.74 18.03 -2.35
CA GLN A 169 33.88 19.48 -2.24
C GLN A 169 33.90 20.18 -3.60
N LEU A 170 32.72 20.32 -4.20
CA LEU A 170 32.56 20.93 -5.53
C LEU A 170 32.11 22.40 -5.50
N GLY A 171 31.57 22.88 -4.38
CA GLY A 171 30.85 24.15 -4.33
C GLY A 171 29.67 24.19 -5.32
N GLY A 172 29.21 25.39 -5.70
CA GLY A 172 28.17 25.56 -6.71
C GLY A 172 28.59 26.53 -7.81
N PHE A 173 28.00 26.41 -9.00
CA PHE A 173 28.30 27.29 -10.14
C PHE A 173 28.07 28.78 -9.83
N SER A 174 27.04 29.08 -9.03
CA SER A 174 26.72 30.43 -8.54
C SER A 174 27.43 30.79 -7.24
N GLU A 175 28.25 29.88 -6.70
CA GLU A 175 28.99 30.02 -5.43
C GLU A 175 28.09 30.44 -4.24
N ASP A 176 26.86 29.90 -4.18
CA ASP A 176 25.84 30.31 -3.22
C ASP A 176 25.39 29.19 -2.27
N GLY A 177 25.77 29.26 -0.99
CA GLY A 177 25.37 28.28 0.02
C GLY A 177 26.12 26.94 -0.08
N GLU A 178 25.72 25.98 0.76
CA GLU A 178 26.53 24.77 1.03
C GLU A 178 26.13 23.52 0.21
N GLY A 179 24.99 23.57 -0.50
CA GLY A 179 24.55 22.51 -1.40
C GLY A 179 24.49 21.13 -0.75
N ALA A 180 25.06 20.13 -1.41
CA ALA A 180 25.12 18.75 -0.95
C ALA A 180 25.81 18.57 0.42
N ARG A 181 26.84 19.37 0.73
CA ARG A 181 27.54 19.27 2.03
C ARG A 181 26.67 19.71 3.19
N GLY A 182 26.01 20.86 3.06
CA GLY A 182 25.05 21.31 4.07
C GLY A 182 23.87 20.34 4.23
N LEU A 183 23.46 19.67 3.14
CA LEU A 183 22.46 18.60 3.20
C LEU A 183 23.00 17.36 3.94
N ARG A 184 24.26 16.98 3.74
CA ARG A 184 24.90 15.86 4.47
C ARG A 184 25.00 16.15 5.96
N ASP A 185 25.40 17.35 6.35
CA ASP A 185 25.46 17.75 7.76
C ASP A 185 24.06 17.73 8.41
N ALA A 186 23.03 18.17 7.68
CA ALA A 186 21.65 18.06 8.11
C ALA A 186 21.18 16.60 8.21
N PHE A 187 21.62 15.73 7.29
CA PHE A 187 21.29 14.30 7.28
C PHE A 187 21.74 13.61 8.58
N PHE A 188 22.98 13.85 9.03
CA PHE A 188 23.47 13.24 10.27
C PHE A 188 22.70 13.69 11.52
N LYS A 189 22.10 14.89 11.49
CA LYS A 189 21.26 15.40 12.58
C LYS A 189 19.84 14.84 12.54
N GLU A 190 19.23 14.80 11.36
CA GLU A 190 17.82 14.44 11.16
C GLU A 190 17.62 13.51 9.94
N PRO A 191 18.08 12.25 9.99
CA PRO A 191 18.17 11.39 8.81
C PRO A 191 16.79 11.04 8.23
N LEU A 192 15.77 10.89 9.08
CA LEU A 192 14.39 10.62 8.66
C LEU A 192 13.75 11.75 7.85
N THR A 193 14.35 12.94 7.83
CA THR A 193 13.83 14.03 7.01
C THR A 193 14.20 13.88 5.54
N MET A 194 15.22 13.06 5.22
CA MET A 194 15.71 12.80 3.87
C MET A 194 15.57 11.35 3.45
N PHE A 195 15.45 10.40 4.38
CA PHE A 195 15.04 9.02 4.11
C PHE A 195 13.93 8.65 5.13
N PRO A 196 12.66 8.94 4.82
CA PRO A 196 11.53 8.80 5.74
C PRO A 196 11.36 7.45 6.45
N PHE A 197 11.77 6.35 5.83
CA PHE A 197 11.57 5.00 6.37
C PHE A 197 12.87 4.33 6.82
N THR A 198 14.00 4.63 6.18
CA THR A 198 15.29 3.96 6.42
C THR A 198 16.42 4.88 6.86
N GLY A 199 16.11 6.12 7.25
CA GLY A 199 17.11 7.15 7.54
C GLY A 199 18.19 6.73 8.54
N GLU A 200 17.83 6.05 9.64
CA GLU A 200 18.82 5.61 10.63
C GLU A 200 19.77 4.53 10.08
N GLN A 201 19.25 3.60 9.27
CA GLN A 201 20.08 2.59 8.60
C GLN A 201 21.01 3.25 7.57
N VAL A 202 20.50 4.21 6.80
CA VAL A 202 21.27 4.98 5.82
C VAL A 202 22.38 5.78 6.51
N LYS A 203 22.08 6.43 7.65
CA LYS A 203 23.07 7.18 8.45
C LYS A 203 24.26 6.32 8.85
N GLY A 204 24.02 5.07 9.25
CA GLY A 204 25.08 4.11 9.58
C GLY A 204 25.96 3.71 8.39
N ARG A 205 25.50 3.89 7.15
CA ARG A 205 26.25 3.59 5.92
C ARG A 205 26.89 4.82 5.29
N LEU A 206 26.24 5.98 5.38
CA LEU A 206 26.61 7.21 4.67
C LEU A 206 28.03 7.67 4.99
N ASP A 207 28.49 7.46 6.21
CA ASP A 207 29.86 7.78 6.64
C ASP A 207 30.92 7.02 5.83
N SER A 208 30.65 5.74 5.52
CA SER A 208 31.52 4.91 4.66
C SER A 208 31.37 5.18 3.16
N MET A 209 30.37 5.98 2.76
CA MET A 209 30.09 6.35 1.37
C MET A 209 30.59 7.78 1.08
N SER A 210 31.87 8.01 1.32
CA SER A 210 32.54 9.28 0.99
C SER A 210 33.01 9.26 -0.47
N LEU A 211 32.77 10.36 -1.19
CA LEU A 211 33.45 10.67 -2.46
C LEU A 211 34.69 11.53 -2.24
N GLN A 212 34.75 12.26 -1.13
CA GLN A 212 35.91 13.09 -0.79
C GLN A 212 37.10 12.25 -0.29
N GLU A 213 36.83 11.20 0.47
CA GLU A 213 37.78 10.25 1.05
C GLU A 213 37.31 8.82 0.74
N PRO A 214 37.41 8.38 -0.53
CA PRO A 214 36.73 7.17 -1.00
C PRO A 214 37.31 5.88 -0.41
N LEU A 215 36.45 5.11 0.27
CA LEU A 215 36.72 3.72 0.69
C LEU A 215 36.37 2.70 -0.41
N TYR A 216 35.46 3.10 -1.31
CA TYR A 216 34.93 2.26 -2.37
C TYR A 216 35.16 2.90 -3.74
N SER A 217 35.14 2.10 -4.81
CA SER A 217 35.14 2.64 -6.17
C SER A 217 33.85 3.41 -6.46
N VAL A 218 33.88 4.30 -7.46
CA VAL A 218 32.69 5.05 -7.90
C VAL A 218 31.55 4.12 -8.34
N ASP A 219 31.85 3.00 -9.01
CA ASP A 219 30.86 1.99 -9.38
C ASP A 219 30.18 1.39 -8.13
N LYS A 220 30.96 1.05 -7.11
CA LYS A 220 30.42 0.49 -5.88
C LYS A 220 29.60 1.51 -5.10
N LEU A 221 30.01 2.78 -5.06
CA LEU A 221 29.22 3.85 -4.45
C LEU A 221 27.89 4.07 -5.19
N ALA A 222 27.89 3.97 -6.51
CA ALA A 222 26.68 4.06 -7.33
C ALA A 222 25.73 2.87 -7.08
N GLU A 223 26.25 1.64 -7.02
CA GLU A 223 25.47 0.45 -6.64
C GLU A 223 24.84 0.60 -5.25
N LEU A 224 25.63 1.01 -4.24
CA LEU A 224 25.14 1.22 -2.89
C LEU A 224 24.04 2.30 -2.84
N SER A 225 24.17 3.37 -3.64
CA SER A 225 23.15 4.42 -3.73
C SER A 225 21.81 3.87 -4.22
N VAL A 226 21.83 3.02 -5.25
CA VAL A 226 20.64 2.34 -5.79
C VAL A 226 20.06 1.36 -4.77
N GLU A 227 20.90 0.59 -4.06
CA GLU A 227 20.45 -0.31 -2.97
C GLU A 227 19.75 0.45 -1.84
N LEU A 228 20.23 1.64 -1.48
CA LEU A 228 19.59 2.47 -0.45
C LEU A 228 18.21 2.96 -0.90
N PHE A 229 18.06 3.41 -2.16
CA PHE A 229 16.75 3.80 -2.68
C PHE A 229 15.79 2.61 -2.76
N GLN A 230 16.27 1.44 -3.17
CA GLN A 230 15.47 0.21 -3.16
C GLN A 230 14.96 -0.13 -1.75
N ALA A 231 15.85 -0.09 -0.75
CA ALA A 231 15.47 -0.38 0.64
C ALA A 231 14.44 0.63 1.17
N GLU A 232 14.54 1.90 0.80
CA GLU A 232 13.55 2.92 1.14
C GLU A 232 12.18 2.63 0.53
N ILE A 233 12.13 2.20 -0.74
CA ILE A 233 10.90 1.81 -1.43
C ILE A 233 10.27 0.61 -0.73
N GLU A 234 11.04 -0.43 -0.46
CA GLU A 234 10.56 -1.63 0.24
C GLU A 234 10.03 -1.30 1.64
N ALA A 235 10.73 -0.44 2.39
CA ALA A 235 10.31 -0.01 3.71
C ALA A 235 9.03 0.86 3.66
N LYS A 236 8.91 1.74 2.65
CA LYS A 236 7.71 2.54 2.40
C LYS A 236 6.51 1.65 2.07
N GLU A 237 6.70 0.64 1.23
CA GLU A 237 5.65 -0.33 0.90
C GLU A 237 5.25 -1.17 2.11
N ALA A 238 6.22 -1.62 2.91
CA ALA A 238 5.97 -2.38 4.13
C ALA A 238 5.26 -1.55 5.22
N ALA A 239 5.49 -0.24 5.25
CA ALA A 239 4.83 0.69 6.16
C ALA A 239 3.49 1.21 5.64
N ARG A 240 3.10 0.87 4.40
CA ARG A 240 1.82 1.29 3.83
C ARG A 240 0.68 0.65 4.61
N PRO A 241 -0.31 1.43 5.07
CA PRO A 241 -1.52 0.88 5.67
C PRO A 241 -2.18 -0.12 4.71
N PRO A 242 -2.61 -1.31 5.19
CA PRO A 242 -3.29 -2.26 4.34
C PRO A 242 -4.60 -1.65 3.83
N ASP A 243 -5.00 -2.01 2.62
CA ASP A 243 -6.30 -1.55 2.12
C ASP A 243 -7.42 -2.25 2.89
N LEU A 244 -7.25 -3.55 3.19
CA LEU A 244 -8.25 -4.39 3.85
C LEU A 244 -7.71 -5.05 5.12
N LEU A 245 -8.50 -5.03 6.19
CA LEU A 245 -8.33 -5.87 7.37
C LEU A 245 -9.45 -6.92 7.41
N VAL A 246 -9.09 -8.20 7.43
CA VAL A 246 -10.00 -9.33 7.64
C VAL A 246 -9.85 -9.82 9.07
N ILE A 247 -10.94 -9.92 9.81
CA ILE A 247 -10.95 -10.33 11.22
C ILE A 247 -11.67 -11.68 11.36
N THR A 248 -11.07 -12.61 12.10
CA THR A 248 -11.66 -13.89 12.54
C THR A 248 -11.70 -13.94 14.07
N ALA A 249 -12.69 -14.59 14.67
CA ALA A 249 -12.80 -14.71 16.12
C ALA A 249 -12.04 -15.92 16.67
N ILE A 250 -12.26 -17.10 16.08
CA ILE A 250 -11.79 -18.39 16.63
C ILE A 250 -10.90 -19.18 15.64
N ALA A 251 -10.22 -20.21 16.15
CA ALA A 251 -9.19 -20.94 15.41
C ALA A 251 -9.67 -21.59 14.09
N ILE A 252 -10.90 -22.10 14.04
CA ILE A 252 -11.44 -22.74 12.84
C ILE A 252 -11.73 -21.72 11.72
N GLU A 253 -12.13 -20.51 12.09
CA GLU A 253 -12.34 -19.40 11.17
C GLU A 253 -11.00 -18.89 10.64
N LEU A 254 -10.00 -18.75 11.52
CA LEU A 254 -8.64 -18.41 11.12
C LEU A 254 -8.05 -19.46 10.18
N ALA A 255 -8.27 -20.75 10.43
CA ALA A 255 -7.81 -21.83 9.56
C ALA A 255 -8.43 -21.73 8.16
N ALA A 256 -9.75 -21.45 8.09
CA ALA A 256 -10.44 -21.22 6.83
C ALA A 256 -9.93 -19.98 6.10
N ALA A 257 -9.74 -18.87 6.80
CA ALA A 257 -9.15 -17.65 6.26
C ALA A 257 -7.74 -17.92 5.71
N LYS A 258 -6.87 -18.58 6.47
CA LYS A 258 -5.51 -18.93 6.01
C LYS A 258 -5.54 -19.77 4.73
N LYS A 259 -6.38 -20.80 4.67
CA LYS A 259 -6.55 -21.65 3.50
C LYS A 259 -6.98 -20.84 2.27
N VAL A 260 -8.05 -20.06 2.39
CA VAL A 260 -8.65 -19.35 1.24
C VAL A 260 -7.80 -18.18 0.77
N PHE A 261 -7.15 -17.46 1.70
CA PHE A 261 -6.29 -16.33 1.38
C PHE A 261 -4.85 -16.76 1.01
N GLY A 262 -4.57 -18.06 0.90
CA GLY A 262 -3.26 -18.57 0.48
C GLY A 262 -2.14 -18.37 1.50
N ILE A 263 -2.47 -18.23 2.79
CA ILE A 263 -1.48 -18.15 3.86
C ILE A 263 -1.04 -19.57 4.20
N GLY A 264 0.19 -19.91 3.84
CA GLY A 264 0.77 -21.24 4.10
C GLY A 264 0.70 -21.65 5.58
N GLU A 265 0.59 -22.95 5.83
CA GLU A 265 0.42 -23.51 7.17
C GLU A 265 1.55 -23.05 8.13
N HIS A 266 2.79 -23.09 7.65
CA HIS A 266 4.00 -22.74 8.39
C HIS A 266 4.37 -21.25 8.35
N VAL A 267 3.56 -20.39 7.71
CA VAL A 267 3.84 -18.94 7.71
C VAL A 267 3.57 -18.39 9.12
N PRO A 268 4.60 -17.87 9.82
CA PRO A 268 4.43 -17.36 11.17
C PRO A 268 3.57 -16.09 11.17
N ALA A 269 2.91 -15.83 12.30
CA ALA A 269 2.24 -14.55 12.51
C ALA A 269 3.26 -13.42 12.54
N ARG A 270 2.88 -12.27 11.99
CA ARG A 270 3.43 -10.97 12.40
C ARG A 270 2.66 -10.48 13.62
N TYR A 271 3.28 -9.54 14.33
CA TYR A 271 2.74 -9.01 15.59
C TYR A 271 2.50 -7.53 15.42
N SER A 272 1.31 -7.09 15.82
CA SER A 272 1.00 -5.68 16.00
C SER A 272 1.80 -5.11 17.18
N LYS A 273 1.83 -3.79 17.38
CA LYS A 273 2.47 -3.18 18.56
C LYS A 273 1.82 -3.69 19.86
N GLY A 274 0.50 -3.88 19.85
CA GLY A 274 -0.27 -4.53 20.92
C GLY A 274 -0.12 -6.07 20.99
N GLY A 275 0.75 -6.68 20.20
CA GLY A 275 1.00 -8.13 20.22
C GLY A 275 -0.04 -8.98 19.47
N ILE A 276 -0.95 -8.36 18.71
CA ILE A 276 -2.02 -9.07 18.01
C ILE A 276 -1.45 -9.77 16.78
N HIS A 277 -1.78 -11.05 16.62
CA HIS A 277 -1.32 -11.85 15.49
C HIS A 277 -2.02 -11.43 14.19
N PHE A 278 -1.22 -11.22 13.14
CA PHE A 278 -1.73 -10.95 11.82
C PHE A 278 -0.85 -11.50 10.70
N TRP A 279 -1.45 -11.69 9.51
CA TRP A 279 -0.80 -12.23 8.32
C TRP A 279 -1.08 -11.32 7.11
N PRO A 280 -0.05 -10.69 6.53
CA PRO A 280 -0.20 -9.93 5.28
C PRO A 280 -0.48 -10.85 4.09
N VAL A 281 -1.34 -10.39 3.19
CA VAL A 281 -1.75 -11.09 1.96
C VAL A 281 -1.91 -10.04 0.86
N THR A 282 -1.57 -10.42 -0.38
CA THR A 282 -1.89 -9.61 -1.56
C THR A 282 -3.04 -10.27 -2.32
N ILE A 283 -4.16 -9.56 -2.47
CA ILE A 283 -5.30 -10.02 -3.27
C ILE A 283 -5.16 -9.43 -4.67
N GLN A 284 -5.12 -10.29 -5.68
CA GLN A 284 -5.03 -9.87 -7.08
C GLN A 284 -6.40 -9.39 -7.58
N ARG A 285 -6.44 -8.19 -8.16
CA ARG A 285 -7.66 -7.61 -8.76
C ARG A 285 -7.35 -7.01 -10.13
N VAL A 286 -8.40 -6.88 -10.94
CA VAL A 286 -8.31 -6.28 -12.29
C VAL A 286 -7.89 -4.81 -12.27
N ASP A 287 -8.23 -4.08 -11.21
CA ASP A 287 -7.88 -2.67 -11.00
C ASP A 287 -6.53 -2.50 -10.28
N GLY A 288 -5.76 -3.57 -10.10
CA GLY A 288 -4.45 -3.59 -9.43
C GLY A 288 -4.48 -4.29 -8.07
N PRO A 289 -3.34 -4.77 -7.55
CA PRO A 289 -3.30 -5.55 -6.31
C PRO A 289 -3.85 -4.77 -5.10
N LEU A 290 -4.43 -5.51 -4.16
CA LEU A 290 -4.97 -5.01 -2.90
C LEU A 290 -4.15 -5.56 -1.74
N SER A 291 -3.62 -4.67 -0.90
CA SER A 291 -2.95 -5.09 0.33
C SER A 291 -3.99 -5.49 1.38
N CYS A 292 -3.89 -6.70 1.90
CA CYS A 292 -4.81 -7.26 2.88
C CYS A 292 -4.03 -7.77 4.10
N VAL A 293 -4.64 -7.69 5.27
CA VAL A 293 -4.14 -8.33 6.49
C VAL A 293 -5.26 -9.20 7.05
N VAL A 294 -4.97 -10.46 7.37
CA VAL A 294 -5.85 -11.34 8.15
C VAL A 294 -5.40 -11.30 9.60
N ALA A 295 -6.29 -11.02 10.54
CA ALA A 295 -6.01 -10.95 11.97
C ALA A 295 -7.02 -11.78 12.77
N SER A 296 -6.61 -12.22 13.96
CA SER A 296 -7.43 -13.05 14.84
C SER A 296 -7.71 -12.34 16.17
N LEU A 297 -8.98 -12.33 16.61
CA LEU A 297 -9.40 -11.83 17.93
C LEU A 297 -8.96 -12.75 19.06
N GLY A 298 -8.80 -14.05 18.76
CA GLY A 298 -8.39 -15.09 19.71
C GLY A 298 -9.52 -15.64 20.58
N ASN A 299 -10.55 -14.82 20.87
CA ASN A 299 -11.74 -15.21 21.60
C ASN A 299 -13.00 -14.51 21.05
N ALA A 300 -14.15 -15.15 21.26
CA ALA A 300 -15.48 -14.63 20.99
C ALA A 300 -15.91 -13.52 21.98
N GLY A 301 -16.98 -12.79 21.65
CA GLY A 301 -17.59 -11.74 22.50
C GLY A 301 -17.31 -10.30 22.02
N ASN A 302 -18.28 -9.40 22.17
CA ASN A 302 -18.21 -8.05 21.59
C ASN A 302 -17.17 -7.18 22.29
N VAL A 303 -16.96 -7.37 23.60
CA VAL A 303 -15.95 -6.61 24.35
C VAL A 303 -14.54 -6.89 23.80
N ASN A 304 -14.21 -8.18 23.61
CA ASN A 304 -12.93 -8.57 23.03
C ASN A 304 -12.81 -8.09 21.57
N ALA A 305 -13.88 -8.29 20.78
CA ALA A 305 -13.92 -7.87 19.40
C ALA A 305 -13.69 -6.36 19.22
N SER A 306 -14.36 -5.53 20.03
CA SER A 306 -14.20 -4.06 20.01
C SER A 306 -12.79 -3.63 20.42
N ALA A 307 -12.24 -4.20 21.50
CA ALA A 307 -10.91 -3.84 22.00
C ALA A 307 -9.80 -4.17 20.99
N ILE A 308 -9.78 -5.41 20.47
CA ILE A 308 -8.76 -5.86 19.52
C ILE A 308 -8.91 -5.15 18.17
N THR A 309 -10.14 -4.95 17.70
CA THR A 309 -10.38 -4.19 16.46
C THR A 309 -9.89 -2.75 16.61
N THR A 310 -10.17 -2.09 17.73
CA THR A 310 -9.71 -0.71 18.00
C THR A 310 -8.19 -0.60 17.91
N LEU A 311 -7.46 -1.55 18.50
CA LEU A 311 -5.99 -1.62 18.45
C LEU A 311 -5.49 -1.82 17.01
N LEU A 312 -6.06 -2.77 16.26
CA LEU A 312 -5.69 -3.02 14.87
C LEU A 312 -5.96 -1.82 13.97
N LEU A 313 -7.09 -1.13 14.17
CA LEU A 313 -7.43 0.09 13.42
C LEU A 313 -6.42 1.20 13.69
N SER A 314 -6.04 1.42 14.95
CA SER A 314 -5.06 2.45 15.34
C SER A 314 -3.64 2.15 14.87
N GLU A 315 -3.24 0.88 14.85
CA GLU A 315 -1.87 0.48 14.52
C GLU A 315 -1.64 0.24 13.03
N LEU A 316 -2.64 -0.33 12.34
CA LEU A 316 -2.53 -0.69 10.92
C LEU A 316 -3.20 0.34 10.01
N ASN A 317 -4.19 1.10 10.50
CA ASN A 317 -4.93 2.10 9.73
C ASN A 317 -5.56 1.55 8.42
N PRO A 318 -6.30 0.43 8.46
CA PRO A 318 -6.88 -0.15 7.26
C PRO A 318 -7.98 0.73 6.66
N LYS A 319 -8.17 0.66 5.33
CA LYS A 319 -9.24 1.43 4.67
C LYS A 319 -10.62 0.78 4.77
N LYS A 320 -10.69 -0.52 5.08
CA LYS A 320 -11.93 -1.27 5.26
C LYS A 320 -11.69 -2.46 6.18
N VAL A 321 -12.71 -2.85 6.93
CA VAL A 321 -12.75 -4.09 7.72
C VAL A 321 -13.79 -5.05 7.15
N LEU A 322 -13.43 -6.32 7.02
CA LEU A 322 -14.35 -7.43 6.84
C LEU A 322 -14.21 -8.37 8.03
N MET A 323 -15.30 -8.60 8.76
CA MET A 323 -15.32 -9.66 9.76
C MET A 323 -15.87 -10.92 9.13
N MET A 324 -15.14 -12.03 9.18
CA MET A 324 -15.67 -13.32 8.76
C MET A 324 -15.79 -14.28 9.94
N GLY A 325 -16.69 -15.24 9.82
CA GLY A 325 -16.74 -16.38 10.74
C GLY A 325 -18.02 -17.17 10.61
N ILE A 326 -18.39 -17.88 11.66
CA ILE A 326 -19.60 -18.70 11.71
C ILE A 326 -20.69 -18.08 12.59
N ALA A 327 -21.93 -18.51 12.39
CA ALA A 327 -23.07 -18.07 13.18
C ALA A 327 -24.19 -19.11 13.19
N GLY A 328 -25.09 -18.98 14.17
CA GLY A 328 -26.37 -19.67 14.16
C GLY A 328 -27.33 -18.98 13.19
N GLY A 329 -28.01 -19.76 12.36
CA GLY A 329 -29.03 -19.27 11.43
C GLY A 329 -30.43 -19.62 11.92
N ARG A 330 -31.46 -18.92 11.42
CA ARG A 330 -32.83 -19.27 11.75
C ARG A 330 -33.32 -20.46 10.92
N ARG A 331 -33.82 -21.48 11.61
CA ARG A 331 -34.36 -22.70 10.99
C ARG A 331 -35.50 -22.38 10.01
N LYS A 332 -35.58 -23.13 8.91
CA LYS A 332 -36.54 -22.94 7.79
C LYS A 332 -36.42 -21.62 7.03
N LYS A 333 -35.49 -20.73 7.41
CA LYS A 333 -35.20 -19.48 6.70
C LYS A 333 -33.83 -19.50 6.07
N LEU A 334 -32.85 -20.09 6.75
CA LEU A 334 -31.48 -20.24 6.28
C LEU A 334 -31.09 -21.72 6.25
N SER A 335 -30.13 -22.05 5.39
CA SER A 335 -29.58 -23.40 5.28
C SER A 335 -28.17 -23.48 5.87
N LEU A 336 -27.79 -24.64 6.40
CA LEU A 336 -26.42 -24.90 6.84
C LEU A 336 -25.45 -24.75 5.65
N GLY A 337 -24.35 -24.02 5.87
CA GLY A 337 -23.38 -23.70 4.81
C GLY A 337 -23.74 -22.50 3.93
N GLU A 338 -24.92 -21.89 4.11
CA GLU A 338 -25.24 -20.59 3.51
C GLU A 338 -24.39 -19.47 4.13
N VAL A 339 -24.03 -18.46 3.35
CA VAL A 339 -23.25 -17.31 3.81
C VAL A 339 -24.09 -16.04 3.84
N ILE A 340 -23.99 -15.29 4.92
CA ILE A 340 -24.71 -14.04 5.12
C ILE A 340 -23.75 -12.87 5.05
N LEU A 341 -24.13 -11.84 4.29
CA LEU A 341 -23.54 -10.50 4.37
C LEU A 341 -24.45 -9.61 5.21
N SER A 342 -23.89 -8.89 6.18
CA SER A 342 -24.68 -8.08 7.11
C SER A 342 -25.33 -6.88 6.41
N GLU A 343 -26.67 -6.86 6.33
CA GLU A 343 -27.43 -5.65 6.01
C GLU A 343 -27.52 -4.73 7.23
N ARG A 344 -27.56 -5.33 8.42
CA ARG A 344 -27.69 -4.68 9.72
C ARG A 344 -27.16 -5.58 10.82
N VAL A 345 -26.62 -4.98 11.86
CA VAL A 345 -26.26 -5.63 13.12
C VAL A 345 -27.11 -5.03 14.23
N VAL A 346 -27.78 -5.89 15.00
CA VAL A 346 -28.64 -5.52 16.12
C VAL A 346 -27.98 -6.02 17.39
N TYR A 347 -27.50 -5.11 18.24
CA TYR A 347 -27.06 -5.46 19.58
C TYR A 347 -28.28 -5.67 20.46
N TYR A 348 -28.59 -6.92 20.78
CA TYR A 348 -29.87 -7.27 21.40
C TYR A 348 -29.89 -7.13 22.92
N GLU A 349 -28.72 -6.96 23.57
CA GLU A 349 -28.59 -6.98 25.03
C GLU A 349 -28.68 -5.61 25.69
N GLY A 350 -28.63 -4.52 24.90
CA GLY A 350 -28.89 -3.19 25.43
C GLY A 350 -30.26 -3.14 26.12
N ALA A 351 -30.30 -2.74 27.40
CA ALA A 351 -31.52 -2.74 28.20
C ALA A 351 -31.46 -1.75 29.37
N ALA A 352 -32.63 -1.39 29.91
CA ALA A 352 -32.78 -0.60 31.12
C ALA A 352 -33.67 -1.31 32.14
N ALA A 353 -33.22 -1.38 33.39
CA ALA A 353 -34.03 -1.83 34.51
C ALA A 353 -34.89 -0.67 35.03
N HIS A 354 -36.21 -0.85 35.06
CA HIS A 354 -37.15 0.10 35.63
C HIS A 354 -37.33 -0.14 37.14
N ALA A 355 -37.78 0.89 37.86
CA ALA A 355 -37.96 0.85 39.32
C ALA A 355 -38.96 -0.23 39.80
N ASP A 356 -39.84 -0.70 38.91
CA ASP A 356 -40.80 -1.78 39.16
C ASP A 356 -40.26 -3.18 38.83
N GLY A 357 -38.95 -3.29 38.54
CA GLY A 357 -38.29 -4.55 38.21
C GLY A 357 -38.45 -5.01 36.76
N ARG A 358 -39.17 -4.27 35.91
CA ARG A 358 -39.27 -4.59 34.48
C ARG A 358 -37.98 -4.24 33.75
N ILE A 359 -37.53 -5.14 32.88
CA ILE A 359 -36.43 -4.87 31.95
C ILE A 359 -37.02 -4.39 30.62
N ALA A 360 -36.67 -3.18 30.20
CA ALA A 360 -37.02 -2.65 28.89
C ALA A 360 -35.81 -2.75 27.95
N LEU A 361 -35.98 -3.47 26.84
CA LEU A 361 -34.94 -3.59 25.82
C LEU A 361 -34.70 -2.24 25.14
N ARG A 362 -33.43 -1.97 24.86
CA ARG A 362 -32.88 -0.78 24.19
C ARG A 362 -31.79 -1.22 23.21
N PRO A 363 -32.17 -1.95 22.15
CA PRO A 363 -31.21 -2.45 21.19
C PRO A 363 -30.54 -1.31 20.42
N GLU A 364 -29.27 -1.50 20.08
CA GLU A 364 -28.55 -0.64 19.14
C GLU A 364 -28.53 -1.32 17.77
N MET A 365 -28.74 -0.54 16.70
CA MET A 365 -28.95 -1.08 15.36
C MET A 365 -28.06 -0.39 14.34
N GLN A 366 -26.90 -0.98 14.06
CA GLN A 366 -25.93 -0.45 13.12
C GLN A 366 -26.17 -1.00 11.70
N ARG A 367 -25.82 -0.20 10.71
CA ARG A 367 -25.83 -0.60 9.29
C ARG A 367 -24.50 -0.23 8.64
N PRO A 368 -24.06 -0.96 7.61
CA PRO A 368 -22.92 -0.54 6.81
C PRO A 368 -23.11 0.89 6.28
N GLY A 369 -22.04 1.67 6.13
CA GLY A 369 -22.12 3.01 5.55
C GLY A 369 -22.60 3.01 4.09
N LEU A 370 -23.04 4.17 3.59
CA LEU A 370 -23.66 4.32 2.27
C LEU A 370 -22.86 3.67 1.13
N SER A 371 -21.54 3.87 1.10
CA SER A 371 -20.68 3.26 0.07
C SER A 371 -20.70 1.73 0.13
N THR A 372 -20.67 1.15 1.33
CA THR A 372 -20.71 -0.30 1.51
C THR A 372 -22.09 -0.86 1.16
N GLN A 373 -23.17 -0.12 1.43
CA GLN A 373 -24.51 -0.52 0.97
C GLN A 373 -24.62 -0.50 -0.57
N GLN A 374 -24.04 0.50 -1.24
CA GLN A 374 -24.00 0.55 -2.70
C GLN A 374 -23.16 -0.59 -3.29
N ASP A 375 -22.01 -0.88 -2.70
CA ASP A 375 -21.15 -2.00 -3.07
C ASP A 375 -21.89 -3.35 -2.94
N LEU A 376 -22.61 -3.56 -1.83
CA LEU A 376 -23.45 -4.75 -1.63
C LEU A 376 -24.54 -4.88 -2.70
N ASN A 377 -25.26 -3.79 -2.98
CA ASN A 377 -26.31 -3.80 -4.01
C ASN A 377 -25.73 -4.16 -5.39
N ALA A 378 -24.58 -3.59 -5.76
CA ALA A 378 -23.89 -3.91 -7.01
C ALA A 378 -23.41 -5.38 -7.03
N TYR A 379 -22.88 -5.87 -5.91
CA TYR A 379 -22.42 -7.25 -5.77
C TYR A 379 -23.58 -8.25 -5.98
N PHE A 380 -24.71 -8.05 -5.30
CA PHE A 380 -25.89 -8.90 -5.46
C PHE A 380 -26.61 -8.74 -6.80
N ALA A 381 -26.50 -7.59 -7.45
CA ALA A 381 -27.02 -7.37 -8.81
C ALA A 381 -26.19 -8.07 -9.91
N THR A 382 -25.07 -8.71 -9.55
CA THR A 382 -24.23 -9.44 -10.52
C THR A 382 -24.85 -10.79 -10.87
N ALA A 383 -25.42 -10.92 -12.08
CA ALA A 383 -26.08 -12.15 -12.53
C ALA A 383 -25.19 -13.41 -12.46
N SER A 384 -23.89 -13.26 -12.72
CA SER A 384 -22.92 -14.37 -12.69
C SER A 384 -22.37 -14.67 -11.30
N LEU A 385 -22.87 -14.02 -10.23
CA LEU A 385 -22.38 -14.23 -8.87
C LEU A 385 -22.43 -15.71 -8.43
N PRO A 386 -23.55 -16.45 -8.64
CA PRO A 386 -23.61 -17.85 -8.21
C PRO A 386 -22.59 -18.74 -8.94
N ASP A 387 -22.41 -18.55 -10.25
CA ASP A 387 -21.47 -19.34 -11.05
C ASP A 387 -20.03 -19.00 -10.69
N ARG A 388 -19.73 -17.71 -10.45
CA ARG A 388 -18.41 -17.25 -9.99
C ARG A 388 -18.03 -17.84 -8.63
N LEU A 389 -18.97 -17.86 -7.69
CA LEU A 389 -18.75 -18.46 -6.37
C LEU A 389 -18.55 -19.97 -6.47
N HIS A 390 -19.30 -20.64 -7.36
CA HIS A 390 -19.14 -22.07 -7.62
C HIS A 390 -17.77 -22.40 -8.21
N GLU A 391 -17.34 -21.70 -9.27
CA GLU A 391 -16.03 -21.88 -9.87
C GLU A 391 -14.88 -21.65 -8.86
N ARG A 392 -15.01 -20.62 -8.01
CA ARG A 392 -14.04 -20.34 -6.95
C ARG A 392 -14.01 -21.46 -5.90
N ALA A 393 -15.18 -21.95 -5.49
CA ALA A 393 -15.30 -23.05 -4.55
C ALA A 393 -14.63 -24.33 -5.09
N GLU A 394 -14.90 -24.69 -6.35
CA GLU A 394 -14.28 -25.85 -7.01
C GLU A 394 -12.76 -25.75 -7.06
N LYS A 395 -12.22 -24.57 -7.45
CA LYS A 395 -10.76 -24.33 -7.47
C LYS A 395 -10.11 -24.49 -6.10
N LEU A 396 -10.85 -24.21 -5.02
CA LEU A 396 -10.37 -24.34 -3.64
C LEU A 396 -10.67 -25.72 -3.03
N GLY A 397 -11.24 -26.64 -3.81
CA GLY A 397 -11.64 -27.97 -3.35
C GLY A 397 -12.70 -27.92 -2.26
N PHE A 398 -13.57 -26.90 -2.26
CA PHE A 398 -14.65 -26.76 -1.31
C PHE A 398 -15.86 -27.58 -1.76
N ALA A 399 -16.40 -28.39 -0.85
CA ALA A 399 -17.58 -29.21 -1.08
C ALA A 399 -18.52 -29.11 0.12
N ILE A 400 -19.82 -28.96 -0.16
CA ILE A 400 -20.87 -28.96 0.87
C ILE A 400 -21.46 -30.38 0.95
N PRO A 401 -21.69 -30.94 2.16
CA PRO A 401 -22.41 -32.19 2.32
C PRO A 401 -23.80 -32.13 1.66
N ILE A 402 -24.32 -33.27 1.19
CA ILE A 402 -25.64 -33.32 0.54
C ILE A 402 -26.77 -33.19 1.58
N GLU A 403 -26.55 -33.73 2.78
CA GLU A 403 -27.54 -33.80 3.85
C GLU A 403 -26.87 -33.65 5.22
N SER A 404 -27.65 -33.28 6.23
CA SER A 404 -27.23 -33.25 7.63
C SER A 404 -28.40 -33.61 8.53
N ALA A 405 -28.11 -34.34 9.60
CA ALA A 405 -29.09 -34.59 10.66
C ALA A 405 -29.47 -33.33 11.45
N ALA A 406 -28.67 -32.25 11.35
CA ALA A 406 -28.93 -30.98 12.03
C ALA A 406 -29.97 -30.11 11.30
N GLY A 407 -30.18 -30.29 10.00
CA GLY A 407 -31.23 -29.61 9.22
C GLY A 407 -30.88 -29.40 7.75
N ASP A 408 -31.57 -28.46 7.13
CA ASP A 408 -31.48 -28.19 5.69
C ASP A 408 -30.08 -27.69 5.30
N VAL A 409 -29.49 -28.31 4.29
CA VAL A 409 -28.15 -27.98 3.81
C VAL A 409 -28.24 -27.19 2.51
N ALA A 410 -27.40 -26.15 2.37
CA ALA A 410 -27.34 -25.37 1.15
C ALA A 410 -26.90 -26.25 -0.03
N ALA A 411 -27.66 -26.25 -1.12
CA ALA A 411 -27.39 -27.08 -2.30
C ALA A 411 -26.08 -26.70 -3.02
N ARG A 412 -25.62 -25.46 -2.83
CA ARG A 412 -24.36 -24.90 -3.34
C ARG A 412 -23.92 -23.75 -2.44
N LEU A 413 -22.75 -23.17 -2.69
CA LEU A 413 -22.33 -21.95 -2.01
C LEU A 413 -23.30 -20.81 -2.32
N MET A 414 -24.14 -20.49 -1.36
CA MET A 414 -25.16 -19.44 -1.44
C MET A 414 -24.75 -18.24 -0.59
N VAL A 415 -25.06 -17.04 -1.08
CA VAL A 415 -24.84 -15.80 -0.34
C VAL A 415 -26.11 -14.94 -0.34
N SER A 416 -26.50 -14.47 0.84
CA SER A 416 -27.72 -13.69 1.05
C SER A 416 -27.46 -12.50 2.00
N PRO A 417 -28.15 -11.36 1.85
CA PRO A 417 -28.14 -10.32 2.88
C PRO A 417 -29.07 -10.71 4.04
N ALA A 418 -28.66 -10.44 5.29
CA ALA A 418 -29.56 -10.56 6.44
C ALA A 418 -29.21 -9.62 7.59
N THR A 419 -30.15 -9.49 8.54
CA THR A 419 -29.91 -8.82 9.83
C THR A 419 -29.34 -9.82 10.83
N ILE A 420 -28.23 -9.45 11.45
CA ILE A 420 -27.51 -10.22 12.47
C ILE A 420 -27.88 -9.69 13.86
N ALA A 421 -28.32 -10.57 14.75
CA ALA A 421 -28.42 -10.30 16.18
C ALA A 421 -27.08 -10.65 16.83
N SER A 422 -26.46 -9.67 17.49
CA SER A 422 -25.14 -9.78 18.10
C SER A 422 -25.24 -9.53 19.60
N GLY A 423 -24.58 -10.34 20.43
CA GLY A 423 -24.55 -10.19 21.89
C GLY A 423 -23.60 -11.18 22.56
N GLU A 424 -23.63 -11.32 23.87
CA GLU A 424 -22.66 -12.16 24.60
C GLU A 424 -23.10 -13.62 24.81
N LEU A 425 -24.31 -14.00 24.36
CA LEU A 425 -24.84 -15.34 24.59
C LEU A 425 -24.46 -16.30 23.47
N LEU A 426 -23.90 -17.46 23.85
CA LEU A 426 -23.84 -18.62 22.97
C LEU A 426 -25.20 -19.32 22.93
N ILE A 427 -25.99 -19.04 21.90
CA ILE A 427 -27.37 -19.53 21.77
C ILE A 427 -27.41 -21.04 21.54
N ARG A 428 -28.20 -21.73 22.38
CA ARG A 428 -28.49 -23.18 22.30
C ARG A 428 -29.95 -23.52 22.56
N ASP A 429 -30.77 -22.48 22.70
CA ASP A 429 -32.20 -22.58 22.97
C ASP A 429 -32.97 -21.94 21.80
N PRO A 430 -33.76 -22.73 21.04
CA PRO A 430 -34.57 -22.20 19.96
C PRO A 430 -35.53 -21.09 20.38
N GLU A 431 -36.10 -21.17 21.60
CA GLU A 431 -37.05 -20.16 22.08
C GLU A 431 -36.37 -18.81 22.30
N VAL A 432 -35.14 -18.82 22.83
CA VAL A 432 -34.31 -17.62 22.98
C VAL A 432 -33.97 -17.04 21.59
N PHE A 433 -33.57 -17.87 20.64
CA PHE A 433 -33.26 -17.38 19.29
C PHE A 433 -34.50 -16.76 18.62
N GLU A 434 -35.65 -17.45 18.69
CA GLU A 434 -36.91 -16.94 18.14
C GLU A 434 -37.33 -15.62 18.80
N SER A 435 -37.01 -15.41 20.08
CA SER A 435 -37.31 -14.16 20.79
C SER A 435 -36.65 -12.92 20.16
N PHE A 436 -35.53 -13.07 19.44
CA PHE A 436 -34.84 -11.96 18.77
C PHE A 436 -35.69 -11.31 17.68
N GLN A 437 -36.67 -12.02 17.11
CA GLN A 437 -37.65 -11.41 16.21
C GLN A 437 -38.54 -10.37 16.89
N GLY A 438 -38.77 -10.50 18.20
CA GLY A 438 -39.47 -9.50 18.99
C GLY A 438 -38.69 -8.18 19.10
N ILE A 439 -37.37 -8.23 18.88
CA ILE A 439 -36.46 -7.08 18.90
C ILE A 439 -36.36 -6.47 17.49
N HIS A 440 -36.14 -7.32 16.48
CA HIS A 440 -36.18 -6.91 15.07
C HIS A 440 -36.72 -8.06 14.22
N ASP A 441 -37.80 -7.81 13.47
CA ASP A 441 -38.52 -8.79 12.65
C ASP A 441 -37.62 -9.59 11.68
N LYS A 442 -36.61 -8.95 11.11
CA LYS A 442 -35.62 -9.55 10.20
C LYS A 442 -34.36 -10.14 10.86
N ALA A 443 -34.28 -10.24 12.19
CA ALA A 443 -33.16 -10.93 12.84
C ALA A 443 -33.18 -12.43 12.48
N LEU A 444 -32.27 -12.85 11.59
CA LEU A 444 -32.20 -14.22 11.06
C LEU A 444 -30.93 -14.96 11.45
N VAL A 445 -29.96 -14.26 12.02
CA VAL A 445 -28.64 -14.78 12.39
C VAL A 445 -28.33 -14.36 13.81
N ALA A 446 -27.70 -15.24 14.60
CA ALA A 446 -27.24 -14.95 15.95
C ALA A 446 -25.74 -15.31 16.10
N GLU A 447 -24.96 -14.39 16.65
CA GLU A 447 -23.51 -14.54 16.87
C GLU A 447 -23.02 -13.59 17.99
N MET A 448 -21.70 -13.54 18.22
CA MET A 448 -21.14 -12.94 19.44
C MET A 448 -20.16 -11.78 19.26
N GLU A 449 -19.89 -11.28 18.04
CA GLU A 449 -18.82 -10.27 17.85
C GLU A 449 -19.14 -9.11 16.91
N ALA A 450 -20.14 -9.26 16.03
CA ALA A 450 -20.39 -8.33 14.94
C ALA A 450 -20.59 -6.89 15.43
N TYR A 451 -21.28 -6.71 16.56
CA TYR A 451 -21.52 -5.38 17.13
C TYR A 451 -20.23 -4.74 17.62
N GLY A 452 -19.39 -5.49 18.34
CA GLY A 452 -18.11 -4.99 18.85
C GLY A 452 -17.17 -4.52 17.73
N VAL A 453 -17.08 -5.28 16.62
CA VAL A 453 -16.29 -4.87 15.45
C VAL A 453 -16.90 -3.65 14.77
N PHE A 454 -18.22 -3.60 14.60
CA PHE A 454 -18.90 -2.45 14.00
C PHE A 454 -18.69 -1.17 14.81
N ASP A 455 -18.89 -1.22 16.11
CA ASP A 455 -18.74 -0.09 17.04
C ASP A 455 -17.30 0.48 17.01
N ALA A 456 -16.28 -0.40 17.03
CA ALA A 456 -14.89 0.03 16.90
C ALA A 456 -14.61 0.72 15.55
N CYS A 457 -15.18 0.20 14.47
CA CYS A 457 -15.03 0.74 13.12
C CYS A 457 -15.76 2.08 12.95
N GLU A 458 -16.98 2.21 13.47
CA GLU A 458 -17.79 3.44 13.42
C GLU A 458 -17.09 4.59 14.13
N LYS A 459 -16.56 4.35 15.34
CA LYS A 459 -15.82 5.36 16.12
C LYS A 459 -14.57 5.89 15.42
N GLN A 460 -14.00 5.12 14.49
CA GLN A 460 -12.82 5.51 13.71
C GLN A 460 -13.13 5.83 12.25
N ASN A 461 -14.42 5.90 11.86
CA ASN A 461 -14.87 6.14 10.49
C ASN A 461 -14.30 5.15 9.45
N VAL A 462 -14.08 3.89 9.84
CA VAL A 462 -13.62 2.84 8.94
C VAL A 462 -14.81 2.01 8.46
N PRO A 463 -15.05 1.89 7.13
CA PRO A 463 -16.14 1.05 6.62
C PRO A 463 -15.98 -0.41 7.04
N VAL A 464 -17.07 -1.04 7.48
CA VAL A 464 -17.10 -2.43 7.93
C VAL A 464 -18.23 -3.22 7.26
N LEU A 465 -18.02 -4.53 7.09
CA LEU A 465 -19.03 -5.49 6.67
C LEU A 465 -18.76 -6.83 7.37
N VAL A 466 -19.82 -7.50 7.82
CA VAL A 466 -19.74 -8.81 8.48
C VAL A 466 -20.21 -9.90 7.54
N VAL A 467 -19.47 -11.01 7.52
CA VAL A 467 -19.67 -12.20 6.69
C VAL A 467 -19.80 -13.42 7.60
N ARG A 468 -20.96 -14.06 7.65
CA ARG A 468 -21.21 -15.22 8.54
C ARG A 468 -21.67 -16.43 7.75
N GLY A 469 -20.93 -17.54 7.87
CA GLY A 469 -21.40 -18.85 7.42
C GLY A 469 -22.33 -19.46 8.46
N ILE A 470 -23.45 -20.04 8.04
CA ILE A 470 -24.39 -20.68 8.95
C ILE A 470 -23.87 -22.07 9.34
N SER A 471 -23.50 -22.25 10.61
CA SER A 471 -22.94 -23.50 11.15
C SER A 471 -23.97 -24.38 11.87
N ASP A 472 -25.02 -23.76 12.40
CA ASP A 472 -26.03 -24.40 13.24
C ASP A 472 -27.31 -23.55 13.28
N TYR A 473 -28.30 -23.99 14.06
CA TYR A 473 -29.58 -23.33 14.22
C TYR A 473 -29.81 -22.76 15.63
N GLY A 474 -28.77 -22.61 16.44
CA GLY A 474 -28.90 -22.15 17.83
C GLY A 474 -29.71 -23.08 18.73
N ASP A 475 -29.74 -24.37 18.42
CA ASP A 475 -30.49 -25.38 19.16
C ASP A 475 -29.62 -26.57 19.61
N THR A 476 -30.25 -27.63 20.09
CA THR A 476 -29.57 -28.84 20.58
C THR A 476 -29.13 -29.79 19.47
N THR A 477 -29.62 -29.61 18.24
CA THR A 477 -29.22 -30.43 17.09
C THR A 477 -27.91 -29.88 16.52
N LYS A 478 -26.89 -30.74 16.43
CA LYS A 478 -25.54 -30.31 16.05
C LYS A 478 -24.90 -31.26 15.07
N ASP A 479 -24.21 -30.67 14.11
CA ASP A 479 -23.29 -31.34 13.21
C ASP A 479 -22.02 -30.50 13.13
N ASN A 480 -21.00 -30.87 13.92
CA ASN A 480 -19.76 -30.10 14.03
C ASN A 480 -19.00 -30.00 12.69
N THR A 481 -19.34 -30.83 11.70
CA THR A 481 -18.81 -30.72 10.33
C THR A 481 -19.07 -29.33 9.76
N PHE A 482 -20.22 -28.74 10.08
CA PHE A 482 -20.62 -27.44 9.57
C PHE A 482 -19.84 -26.27 10.16
N HIS A 483 -19.12 -26.43 11.27
CA HIS A 483 -18.21 -25.37 11.72
C HIS A 483 -17.10 -25.14 10.68
N LYS A 484 -16.54 -26.23 10.13
CA LYS A 484 -15.52 -26.15 9.07
C LYS A 484 -16.12 -25.65 7.77
N ILE A 485 -17.24 -26.26 7.33
CA ILE A 485 -17.89 -25.91 6.06
C ILE A 485 -18.32 -24.45 6.04
N ALA A 486 -18.98 -23.97 7.09
CA ALA A 486 -19.43 -22.59 7.20
C ALA A 486 -18.26 -21.60 7.28
N SER A 487 -17.18 -21.95 7.99
CA SER A 487 -15.96 -21.12 8.04
C SER A 487 -15.32 -20.99 6.65
N GLU A 488 -15.17 -22.10 5.92
CA GLU A 488 -14.61 -22.08 4.56
C GLU A 488 -15.53 -21.33 3.58
N ALA A 489 -16.85 -21.54 3.65
CA ALA A 489 -17.84 -20.82 2.86
C ALA A 489 -17.74 -19.30 3.08
N ALA A 490 -17.73 -18.86 4.35
CA ALA A 490 -17.58 -17.45 4.72
C ALA A 490 -16.27 -16.86 4.20
N ALA A 491 -15.17 -17.60 4.29
CA ALA A 491 -13.87 -17.18 3.78
C ALA A 491 -13.86 -17.02 2.25
N ILE A 492 -14.46 -17.95 1.51
CA ILE A 492 -14.58 -17.89 0.04
C ILE A 492 -15.36 -16.65 -0.38
N VAL A 493 -16.50 -16.39 0.26
CA VAL A 493 -17.34 -15.21 -0.04
C VAL A 493 -16.63 -13.92 0.36
N THR A 494 -15.87 -13.91 1.47
CA THR A 494 -15.09 -12.75 1.89
C THR A 494 -14.02 -12.40 0.86
N LEU A 495 -13.28 -13.40 0.35
CA LEU A 495 -12.30 -13.20 -0.72
C LEU A 495 -12.98 -12.74 -2.02
N ASP A 496 -14.12 -13.33 -2.40
CA ASP A 496 -14.85 -12.93 -3.62
C ASP A 496 -15.35 -11.48 -3.51
N TYR A 497 -15.95 -11.10 -2.39
CA TYR A 497 -16.39 -9.73 -2.12
C TYR A 497 -15.21 -8.75 -2.11
N ALA A 498 -14.09 -9.09 -1.47
CA ALA A 498 -12.88 -8.26 -1.49
C ALA A 498 -12.31 -8.07 -2.91
N THR A 499 -12.48 -9.08 -3.78
CA THR A 499 -12.00 -9.05 -5.17
C THR A 499 -12.93 -8.29 -6.10
N HIS A 500 -14.25 -8.47 -5.96
CA HIS A 500 -15.25 -8.04 -6.95
C HIS A 500 -16.34 -7.12 -6.40
N GLY A 501 -16.65 -7.19 -5.11
CA GLY A 501 -17.75 -6.44 -4.48
C GLY A 501 -17.33 -5.07 -3.95
N TRP A 502 -16.09 -4.90 -3.49
CA TRP A 502 -15.64 -3.64 -2.90
C TRP A 502 -15.03 -2.68 -3.94
N SER A 503 -15.64 -1.50 -4.08
CA SER A 503 -15.11 -0.41 -4.93
C SER A 503 -14.02 0.41 -4.20
N ARG A 504 -12.83 0.51 -4.81
CA ARG A 504 -11.78 1.43 -4.34
C ARG A 504 -12.10 2.83 -4.83
N ARG A 505 -12.68 3.67 -3.98
CA ARG A 505 -12.72 5.11 -4.27
C ARG A 505 -11.30 5.66 -4.11
N ALA A 506 -10.78 6.31 -5.14
CA ALA A 506 -9.62 7.18 -4.95
C ALA A 506 -10.03 8.25 -3.92
N MET A 507 -9.32 8.30 -2.79
CA MET A 507 -9.41 9.49 -1.93
C MET A 507 -8.91 10.64 -2.80
N ARG A 508 -9.83 11.56 -3.15
CA ARG A 508 -9.47 12.81 -3.81
C ARG A 508 -8.72 13.71 -2.86
#